data_AF-A0A970D5Z3-F1
#
_entry.id   AF-A0A970D5Z3-F1
#
_cell.length_a   1.000
_cell.length_b   1.000
_cell.length_c   1.000
_cell.angle_alpha   90.00
_cell.angle_beta   90.00
_cell.angle_gamma   90.00
#
_symmetry.space_group_name_H-M   'P 1'
#
loop_
_entity.id
_entity.type
_entity.pdbx_description
1 polymer ?
#
loop_
_entity_poly.entity_id
_entity_poly.type
_entity_poly.pdbx_seq_one_letter_code
_entity_poly.pdbx_strand_id
1 'polypeptide(L)'
;MKNNFLKNSDFVAGIFGVIAAIAIVFEMSLAGFDKASVADGVKDLAGTLVTIVLMLTAIHELRPIKHKESFEERFANSLEKFINDNSRMLYRNESPDFFEIYLQSDFNAYFSNRTSLKPGWFLRMPVLNETEYNKPDVKLSFHLNQGTFFGHDKPTDEKDAYRNIGEKIRLLIAQKYGENELKCEYNNSKYQIDVTLKFKVVTDEDISKVTELIDTVYKAYLVLGDAGVKEEIKQ
;
A
#
# COMPACT_ATOMS: atom_id res chain seq x y z
N MET A 1 -31.97 -5.65 12.21
CA MET A 1 -32.80 -5.80 10.98
C MET A 1 -31.96 -6.26 9.77
N LYS A 2 -31.03 -7.21 9.92
CA LYS A 2 -30.16 -7.67 8.83
C LYS A 2 -30.08 -9.20 8.90
N ASN A 3 -30.71 -9.86 7.94
CA ASN A 3 -30.37 -11.21 7.41
C ASN A 3 -31.37 -11.75 6.38
N ASN A 4 -32.44 -11.02 6.02
CA ASN A 4 -33.38 -11.52 5.02
C ASN A 4 -32.98 -11.20 3.56
N PHE A 5 -32.17 -10.16 3.32
CA PHE A 5 -31.85 -9.76 1.94
C PHE A 5 -30.79 -10.64 1.26
N LEU A 6 -29.81 -11.15 2.02
CA LEU A 6 -28.74 -12.05 1.52
C LEU A 6 -29.26 -13.45 1.19
N LYS A 7 -30.18 -13.99 2.00
CA LYS A 7 -30.88 -15.22 1.64
C LYS A 7 -31.70 -15.02 0.37
N ASN A 8 -32.28 -13.83 0.18
CA ASN A 8 -33.13 -13.56 -0.95
C ASN A 8 -32.34 -13.36 -2.26
N SER A 9 -31.14 -12.73 -2.28
CA SER A 9 -30.42 -12.50 -3.54
C SER A 9 -29.86 -13.77 -4.18
N ASP A 10 -29.23 -14.63 -3.36
CA ASP A 10 -28.64 -15.89 -3.86
C ASP A 10 -29.75 -16.89 -4.22
N PHE A 11 -30.85 -16.86 -3.46
CA PHE A 11 -32.07 -17.61 -3.77
C PHE A 11 -32.76 -17.12 -5.04
N VAL A 12 -32.82 -15.80 -5.26
CA VAL A 12 -33.43 -15.20 -6.45
C VAL A 12 -32.60 -15.48 -7.70
N ALA A 13 -31.26 -15.37 -7.64
CA ALA A 13 -30.38 -15.74 -8.75
C ALA A 13 -30.47 -17.23 -9.09
N GLY A 14 -30.52 -18.10 -8.06
CA GLY A 14 -30.75 -19.54 -8.23
C GLY A 14 -32.12 -19.85 -8.87
N ILE A 15 -33.19 -19.17 -8.43
CA ILE A 15 -34.53 -19.32 -9.00
C ILE A 15 -34.56 -18.87 -10.46
N PHE A 16 -33.98 -17.73 -10.81
CA PHE A 16 -33.96 -17.25 -12.19
C PHE A 16 -33.15 -18.17 -13.11
N GLY A 17 -32.05 -18.75 -12.63
CA GLY A 17 -31.29 -19.75 -13.38
C GLY A 17 -32.09 -21.03 -13.65
N VAL A 18 -32.85 -21.52 -12.67
CA VAL A 18 -33.72 -22.70 -12.82
C VAL A 18 -34.90 -22.40 -13.75
N ILE A 19 -35.53 -21.22 -13.64
CA ILE A 19 -36.61 -20.79 -14.53
C ILE A 19 -36.13 -20.69 -15.98
N ALA A 20 -34.94 -20.14 -16.22
CA ALA A 20 -34.36 -20.05 -17.56
C ALA A 20 -34.06 -21.43 -18.16
N ALA A 21 -33.50 -22.35 -17.37
CA ALA A 21 -33.25 -23.72 -17.81
C ALA A 21 -34.56 -24.45 -18.17
N ILE A 22 -35.62 -24.27 -17.37
CA ILE A 22 -36.95 -24.85 -17.64
C ILE A 22 -37.56 -24.24 -18.91
N ALA A 23 -37.47 -22.93 -19.10
CA ALA A 23 -38.00 -22.24 -20.28
C ALA A 23 -37.38 -22.77 -21.58
N ILE A 24 -36.05 -22.96 -21.58
CA ILE A 24 -35.31 -23.47 -22.75
C ILE A 24 -35.71 -24.93 -23.07
N VAL A 25 -35.82 -25.78 -22.05
CA VAL A 25 -36.30 -27.17 -22.24
C VAL A 25 -37.74 -27.18 -22.76
N PHE A 26 -38.58 -26.23 -22.31
CA PHE A 26 -39.95 -26.11 -22.76
C PHE A 26 -40.03 -25.66 -24.24
N GLU A 27 -39.23 -24.67 -24.65
CA GLU A 27 -39.11 -24.25 -26.05
C GLU A 27 -38.62 -25.39 -26.96
N MET A 28 -37.61 -26.15 -26.52
CA MET A 28 -37.13 -27.33 -27.24
C MET A 28 -38.21 -28.42 -27.37
N SER A 29 -39.09 -28.56 -26.36
CA SER A 29 -40.19 -29.53 -26.40
C SER A 29 -41.31 -29.11 -27.36
N LEU A 30 -41.56 -27.79 -27.52
CA LEU A 30 -42.58 -27.24 -28.40
C LEU A 30 -42.15 -27.18 -29.87
N ALA A 31 -40.86 -26.91 -30.13
CA ALA A 31 -40.30 -26.85 -31.48
C ALA A 31 -40.04 -28.25 -32.09
N GLY A 32 -40.16 -29.31 -31.30
CA GLY A 32 -39.76 -30.67 -31.67
C GLY A 32 -38.25 -30.86 -31.58
N PHE A 33 -37.81 -32.08 -31.23
CA PHE A 33 -36.39 -32.46 -31.06
C PHE A 33 -35.64 -32.57 -32.41
N ASP A 34 -35.80 -31.57 -33.26
CA ASP A 34 -34.98 -31.30 -34.43
C ASP A 34 -33.58 -30.86 -33.97
N LYS A 35 -32.54 -31.22 -34.74
CA LYS A 35 -31.16 -30.75 -34.56
C LYS A 35 -31.08 -29.21 -34.50
N ALA A 36 -31.92 -28.49 -35.22
CA ALA A 36 -31.98 -27.03 -35.18
C ALA A 36 -32.46 -26.52 -33.80
N SER A 37 -33.59 -27.05 -33.31
CA SER A 37 -34.16 -26.70 -32.00
C SER A 37 -33.21 -27.05 -30.84
N VAL A 38 -32.48 -28.16 -30.94
CA VAL A 38 -31.47 -28.54 -29.94
C VAL A 38 -30.26 -27.61 -29.98
N ALA A 39 -29.81 -27.19 -31.15
CA ALA A 39 -28.70 -26.26 -31.29
C ALA A 39 -29.04 -24.87 -30.74
N ASP A 40 -30.26 -24.38 -30.99
CA ASP A 40 -30.73 -23.10 -30.46
C ASP A 40 -30.89 -23.13 -28.94
N GLY A 41 -31.46 -24.21 -28.37
CA GLY A 41 -31.57 -24.33 -26.91
C GLY A 41 -30.21 -24.41 -26.20
N VAL A 42 -29.22 -25.09 -26.79
CA VAL A 42 -27.84 -25.12 -26.25
C VAL A 42 -27.18 -23.75 -26.33
N LYS A 43 -27.40 -23.00 -27.41
CA LYS A 43 -26.89 -21.64 -27.59
C LYS A 43 -27.46 -20.69 -26.53
N ASP A 44 -28.75 -20.78 -26.25
CA ASP A 44 -29.41 -19.92 -25.27
C ASP A 44 -29.00 -20.26 -23.83
N LEU A 45 -28.79 -21.55 -23.53
CA LEU A 45 -28.21 -21.99 -22.25
C LEU A 45 -26.78 -21.45 -22.07
N ALA A 46 -25.95 -21.52 -23.11
CA ALA A 46 -24.59 -21.01 -23.06
C ALA A 46 -24.56 -19.48 -22.84
N GLY A 47 -25.39 -18.74 -23.57
CA GLY A 47 -25.51 -17.29 -23.40
C GLY A 47 -25.97 -16.89 -21.99
N THR A 48 -26.92 -17.64 -21.44
CA THR A 48 -27.44 -17.41 -20.07
C THR A 48 -26.36 -17.70 -19.02
N LEU A 49 -25.62 -18.81 -19.16
CA LEU A 49 -24.52 -19.15 -18.25
C LEU A 49 -23.41 -18.09 -18.26
N VAL A 50 -22.99 -17.62 -19.43
CA VAL A 50 -21.99 -16.55 -19.56
C VAL A 50 -22.47 -15.28 -18.88
N THR A 51 -23.73 -14.92 -19.06
CA THR A 51 -24.34 -13.74 -18.44
C THR A 51 -24.36 -13.84 -16.91
N ILE A 52 -24.73 -15.01 -16.36
CA ILE A 52 -24.72 -15.25 -14.92
C ILE A 52 -23.30 -15.16 -14.36
N VAL A 53 -22.31 -15.75 -15.02
CA VAL A 53 -20.91 -15.69 -14.59
C VAL A 53 -20.41 -14.25 -14.57
N LEU A 54 -20.63 -13.48 -15.63
CA LEU A 54 -20.25 -12.06 -15.69
C LEU A 54 -20.93 -11.23 -14.60
N MET A 55 -22.21 -11.48 -14.34
CA MET A 55 -22.95 -10.81 -13.28
C MET A 55 -22.39 -11.17 -11.90
N LEU A 56 -22.05 -12.44 -11.65
CA LEU A 56 -21.41 -12.87 -10.40
C LEU A 56 -20.03 -12.25 -10.23
N THR A 57 -19.22 -12.17 -11.29
CA THR A 57 -17.92 -11.50 -11.28
C THR A 57 -18.07 -10.02 -10.97
N ALA A 58 -19.00 -9.32 -11.63
CA ALA A 58 -19.29 -7.90 -11.37
C ALA A 58 -19.78 -7.67 -9.93
N ILE A 59 -20.65 -8.55 -9.40
CA ILE A 59 -21.10 -8.48 -8.00
C ILE A 59 -19.92 -8.71 -7.04
N HIS A 60 -19.00 -9.62 -7.38
CA HIS A 60 -17.82 -9.91 -6.56
C HIS A 60 -16.87 -8.71 -6.51
N GLU A 61 -16.61 -8.06 -7.65
CA GLU A 61 -15.79 -6.85 -7.74
C GLU A 61 -16.45 -5.64 -7.06
N LEU A 62 -17.78 -5.50 -7.16
CA LEU A 62 -18.51 -4.38 -6.56
C LEU A 62 -18.83 -4.59 -5.08
N ARG A 63 -18.49 -5.74 -4.48
CA ARG A 63 -18.80 -6.01 -3.08
C ARG A 63 -17.82 -5.25 -2.19
N PRO A 64 -18.28 -4.33 -1.32
CA PRO A 64 -17.39 -3.73 -0.33
C PRO A 64 -16.89 -4.84 0.58
N ILE A 65 -15.57 -5.04 0.61
CA ILE A 65 -14.92 -5.97 1.53
C ILE A 65 -15.25 -5.46 2.93
N LYS A 66 -16.09 -6.22 3.65
CA LYS A 66 -16.39 -5.90 5.04
C LYS A 66 -15.21 -6.34 5.88
N HIS A 67 -14.27 -5.44 6.07
CA HIS A 67 -13.22 -5.63 7.05
C HIS A 67 -13.84 -5.64 8.45
N LYS A 68 -13.39 -6.58 9.28
CA LYS A 68 -13.76 -6.65 10.69
C LYS A 68 -13.12 -5.50 11.49
N GLU A 69 -12.00 -5.00 10.99
CA GLU A 69 -11.17 -3.94 11.56
C GLU A 69 -11.46 -2.59 10.88
N SER A 70 -11.33 -1.49 11.61
CA SER A 70 -11.46 -0.12 11.06
C SER A 70 -10.31 0.20 10.08
N PHE A 71 -10.44 1.29 9.33
CA PHE A 71 -9.34 1.75 8.46
C PHE A 71 -8.07 2.02 9.28
N GLU A 72 -8.21 2.68 10.42
CA GLU A 72 -7.13 3.03 11.34
C GLU A 72 -6.42 1.78 11.85
N GLU A 73 -7.18 0.76 12.26
CA GLU A 73 -6.64 -0.51 12.73
C GLU A 73 -5.87 -1.22 11.62
N ARG A 74 -6.43 -1.31 10.40
CA ARG A 74 -5.75 -1.96 9.27
C ARG A 74 -4.46 -1.25 8.89
N PHE A 75 -4.49 0.07 8.84
CA PHE A 75 -3.30 0.85 8.47
C PHE A 75 -2.24 0.79 9.57
N ALA A 76 -2.63 0.95 10.84
CA ALA A 76 -1.74 0.80 11.98
C ALA A 76 -1.12 -0.60 12.00
N ASN A 77 -1.90 -1.66 11.82
CA ASN A 77 -1.42 -3.04 11.79
C ASN A 77 -0.40 -3.27 10.67
N SER A 78 -0.62 -2.69 9.47
CA SER A 78 0.34 -2.78 8.36
C SER A 78 1.68 -2.12 8.69
N LEU A 79 1.64 -0.90 9.25
CA LEU A 79 2.84 -0.16 9.61
C LEU A 79 3.57 -0.77 10.82
N GLU A 80 2.83 -1.20 11.84
CA GLU A 80 3.39 -1.89 13.01
C GLU A 80 4.04 -3.21 12.61
N LYS A 81 3.44 -3.96 11.68
CA LYS A 81 4.08 -5.16 11.14
C LYS A 81 5.40 -4.82 10.46
N PHE A 82 5.42 -3.81 9.59
CA PHE A 82 6.66 -3.35 8.95
C PHE A 82 7.73 -2.93 9.97
N ILE A 83 7.35 -2.19 11.03
CA ILE A 83 8.27 -1.79 12.10
C ILE A 83 8.79 -3.01 12.85
N ASN A 84 7.91 -3.96 13.21
CA ASN A 84 8.29 -5.18 13.93
C ASN A 84 9.23 -6.08 13.11
N ASP A 85 8.94 -6.25 11.83
CA ASP A 85 9.80 -7.00 10.89
C ASP A 85 11.20 -6.37 10.76
N ASN A 86 11.32 -5.06 11.05
CA ASN A 86 12.57 -4.29 11.03
C ASN A 86 12.97 -3.74 12.41
N SER A 87 12.50 -4.37 13.49
CA SER A 87 12.57 -3.87 14.88
C SER A 87 13.99 -3.65 15.42
N ARG A 88 15.00 -4.22 14.76
CA ARG A 88 16.41 -3.97 15.09
C ARG A 88 16.87 -2.55 14.76
N MET A 89 16.19 -1.88 13.84
CA MET A 89 16.58 -0.53 13.39
C MET A 89 15.43 0.45 13.49
N LEU A 90 14.20 -0.01 13.30
CA LEU A 90 13.02 0.83 13.36
C LEU A 90 12.31 0.66 14.68
N TYR A 91 11.87 1.78 15.24
CA TYR A 91 10.92 1.77 16.34
C TYR A 91 10.01 2.98 16.25
N ARG A 92 8.85 2.85 16.87
CA ARG A 92 7.85 3.91 16.95
C ARG A 92 8.05 4.73 18.22
N ASN A 93 7.87 6.04 18.12
CA ASN A 93 7.66 6.88 19.29
C ASN A 93 6.19 7.32 19.34
N GLU A 94 5.62 7.38 20.54
CA GLU A 94 4.25 7.84 20.71
C GLU A 94 4.20 9.36 20.59
N SER A 95 3.49 9.85 19.57
CA SER A 95 3.22 11.26 19.37
C SER A 95 1.71 11.43 19.17
N PRO A 96 1.07 12.41 19.85
CA PRO A 96 -0.36 12.66 19.69
C PRO A 96 -0.69 13.29 18.33
N ASP A 97 0.26 14.04 17.75
CA ASP A 97 0.02 14.88 16.58
C ASP A 97 0.46 14.21 15.27
N PHE A 98 1.31 13.18 15.35
CA PHE A 98 1.91 12.54 14.17
C PHE A 98 2.11 11.05 14.39
N PHE A 99 2.11 10.29 13.30
CA PHE A 99 2.69 8.96 13.29
C PHE A 99 4.17 9.07 12.92
N GLU A 100 5.05 8.67 13.84
CA GLU A 100 6.49 8.84 13.73
C GLU A 100 7.23 7.51 13.84
N ILE A 101 8.12 7.27 12.88
CA ILE A 101 9.06 6.14 12.90
C ILE A 101 10.47 6.71 13.04
N TYR A 102 11.25 6.11 13.94
CA TYR A 102 12.62 6.46 14.22
C TYR A 102 13.53 5.36 13.68
N LEU A 103 14.71 5.75 13.20
CA LEU A 103 15.74 4.85 12.71
C LEU A 103 16.96 4.93 13.62
N GLN A 104 17.43 3.77 14.06
CA GLN A 104 18.72 3.64 14.73
C GLN A 104 19.83 4.02 13.75
N SER A 105 20.50 5.11 14.06
CA SER A 105 21.42 5.79 13.14
C SER A 105 22.83 5.21 13.16
N ASP A 106 23.16 4.33 14.10
CA ASP A 106 24.47 3.66 14.16
C ASP A 106 24.39 2.24 13.60
N PHE A 107 24.84 2.06 12.35
CA PHE A 107 24.96 0.75 11.73
C PHE A 107 26.04 -0.13 12.38
N ASN A 108 27.05 0.45 13.05
CA ASN A 108 28.07 -0.32 13.75
C ASN A 108 27.55 -0.86 15.09
N ALA A 109 26.60 -0.16 15.73
CA ALA A 109 25.85 -0.67 16.88
C ALA A 109 24.96 -1.89 16.54
N TYR A 110 24.68 -2.13 15.25
CA TYR A 110 24.00 -3.36 14.80
C TYR A 110 24.86 -4.62 15.01
N PHE A 111 26.19 -4.49 14.91
CA PHE A 111 27.14 -5.61 15.00
C PHE A 111 27.99 -5.59 16.29
N SER A 112 27.91 -4.53 17.09
CA SER A 112 28.69 -4.38 18.32
C SER A 112 27.79 -4.01 19.50
N ASN A 113 28.09 -4.53 20.70
CA ASN A 113 27.39 -4.21 21.96
C ASN A 113 27.59 -2.75 22.43
N ARG A 114 27.91 -1.81 21.53
CA ARG A 114 28.08 -0.40 21.85
C ARG A 114 26.74 0.31 21.75
N THR A 115 26.27 0.81 22.87
CA THR A 115 25.24 1.83 22.95
C THR A 115 25.91 3.19 22.77
N SER A 116 25.64 3.92 21.69
CA SER A 116 25.54 5.39 21.75
C SER A 116 25.35 6.04 20.38
N LEU A 117 24.11 6.14 19.90
CA LEU A 117 23.64 7.31 19.16
C LEU A 117 22.13 7.42 19.42
N LYS A 118 21.65 8.62 19.73
CA LYS A 118 20.21 8.87 19.85
C LYS A 118 19.60 8.60 18.47
N PRO A 119 18.57 7.76 18.36
CA PRO A 119 18.05 7.44 17.05
C PRO A 119 17.41 8.67 16.41
N GLY A 120 17.51 8.76 15.10
CA GLY A 120 17.03 9.89 14.33
C GLY A 120 15.60 9.68 13.83
N TRP A 121 14.91 10.78 13.51
CA TRP A 121 13.62 10.71 12.83
C TRP A 121 13.81 10.07 11.47
N PHE A 122 13.03 9.05 11.15
CA PHE A 122 13.04 8.44 9.82
C PHE A 122 11.85 8.92 9.01
N LEU A 123 10.64 8.71 9.52
CA LEU A 123 9.40 9.07 8.86
C LEU A 123 8.51 9.84 9.83
N ARG A 124 7.90 10.91 9.33
CA ARG A 124 6.75 11.58 9.96
C ARG A 124 5.60 11.64 8.95
N MET A 125 4.41 11.24 9.40
CA MET A 125 3.17 11.33 8.63
C MET A 125 2.00 11.75 9.54
N PRO A 126 0.88 12.26 8.98
CA PRO A 126 -0.32 12.57 9.76
C PRO A 126 -0.80 11.36 10.55
N VAL A 127 -1.50 11.63 11.66
CA VAL A 127 -2.14 10.58 12.47
C VAL A 127 -3.03 9.71 11.59
N LEU A 128 -2.93 8.39 11.77
CA LEU A 128 -3.67 7.38 11.00
C LEU A 128 -5.16 7.47 11.35
N ASN A 129 -5.89 8.34 10.65
CA ASN A 129 -7.33 8.48 10.74
C ASN A 129 -7.94 8.68 9.35
N GLU A 130 -9.18 8.23 9.17
CA GLU A 130 -9.82 8.29 7.85
C GLU A 130 -9.95 9.73 7.33
N THR A 131 -10.13 10.72 8.21
CA THR A 131 -10.25 12.14 7.83
C THR A 131 -8.98 12.68 7.16
N GLU A 132 -7.81 12.30 7.67
CA GLU A 132 -6.52 12.74 7.12
C GLU A 132 -6.17 12.03 5.82
N TYR A 133 -6.61 10.79 5.64
CA TYR A 133 -6.20 9.95 4.51
C TYR A 133 -7.25 9.81 3.40
N ASN A 134 -8.51 10.20 3.66
CA ASN A 134 -9.58 10.31 2.66
C ASN A 134 -9.57 11.65 1.90
N LYS A 135 -8.42 12.30 1.84
CA LYS A 135 -8.14 13.48 0.99
C LYS A 135 -6.87 13.22 0.17
N PRO A 136 -6.77 13.78 -1.04
CA PRO A 136 -5.50 13.80 -1.74
C PRO A 136 -4.50 14.71 -0.98
N ASP A 137 -3.26 14.67 -1.42
CA ASP A 137 -2.16 15.51 -0.95
C ASP A 137 -1.69 15.23 0.49
N VAL A 138 -1.87 13.98 0.95
CA VAL A 138 -1.26 13.51 2.20
C VAL A 138 0.25 13.57 2.08
N LYS A 139 0.91 14.18 3.07
CA LYS A 139 2.36 14.39 3.06
C LYS A 139 3.09 13.44 4.01
N LEU A 140 4.03 12.68 3.46
CA LEU A 140 5.01 11.88 4.19
C LEU A 140 6.35 12.59 4.16
N SER A 141 6.99 12.76 5.31
CA SER A 141 8.29 13.44 5.43
C SER A 141 9.35 12.44 5.89
N PHE A 142 10.33 12.15 5.03
CA PHE A 142 11.45 11.27 5.33
C PHE A 142 12.67 12.11 5.70
N HIS A 143 13.12 12.02 6.96
CA HIS A 143 14.20 12.84 7.48
C HIS A 143 15.55 12.19 7.23
N LEU A 144 16.52 12.95 6.71
CA LEU A 144 17.89 12.49 6.52
C LEU A 144 18.68 12.73 7.80
N ASN A 145 19.20 11.66 8.39
CA ASN A 145 19.87 11.71 9.69
C ASN A 145 21.39 11.71 9.53
N GLN A 146 22.07 12.56 10.30
CA GLN A 146 23.53 12.61 10.29
C GLN A 146 24.13 11.26 10.63
N GLY A 147 23.71 10.64 11.74
CA GLY A 147 24.28 9.37 12.17
C GLY A 147 24.17 8.27 11.11
N THR A 148 23.07 8.24 10.37
CA THR A 148 22.82 7.23 9.33
C THR A 148 23.76 7.36 8.14
N PHE A 149 24.10 8.59 7.73
CA PHE A 149 24.81 8.84 6.47
C PHE A 149 26.26 9.30 6.64
N PHE A 150 26.60 9.87 7.79
CA PHE A 150 27.89 10.50 8.09
C PHE A 150 28.45 10.11 9.47
N GLY A 151 27.81 9.17 10.17
CA GLY A 151 28.27 8.74 11.49
C GLY A 151 28.34 9.89 12.51
N HIS A 152 29.47 9.97 13.22
CA HIS A 152 29.72 11.01 14.22
C HIS A 152 30.26 12.31 13.62
N ASP A 153 30.82 12.24 12.41
CA ASP A 153 31.50 13.37 11.80
C ASP A 153 30.53 14.16 10.92
N LYS A 154 30.63 15.48 11.00
CA LYS A 154 29.85 16.35 10.13
C LYS A 154 30.60 16.53 8.82
N PRO A 155 29.96 16.30 7.66
CA PRO A 155 30.57 16.62 6.38
C PRO A 155 30.91 18.11 6.31
N THR A 156 32.06 18.43 5.70
CA THR A 156 32.54 19.81 5.55
C THR A 156 31.57 20.69 4.77
N ASP A 157 30.87 20.12 3.77
CA ASP A 157 29.76 20.75 3.07
C ASP A 157 28.46 19.99 3.32
N GLU A 158 27.87 20.26 4.49
CA GLU A 158 26.68 19.57 4.99
C GLU A 158 25.49 19.68 4.04
N LYS A 159 25.24 20.86 3.47
CA LYS A 159 24.08 21.08 2.60
C LYS A 159 24.21 20.28 1.32
N ASP A 160 25.39 20.30 0.69
CA ASP A 160 25.60 19.61 -0.57
C ASP A 160 25.62 18.09 -0.37
N ALA A 161 26.17 17.61 0.76
CA ALA A 161 26.16 16.21 1.12
C ALA A 161 24.74 15.66 1.31
N TYR A 162 23.90 16.32 2.12
CA TYR A 162 22.50 15.92 2.27
C TYR A 162 21.70 16.07 0.99
N ARG A 163 21.95 17.11 0.18
CA ARG A 163 21.28 17.30 -1.11
C ARG A 163 21.56 16.14 -2.06
N ASN A 164 22.80 15.67 -2.14
CA ASN A 164 23.17 14.55 -2.99
C ASN A 164 22.42 13.26 -2.60
N ILE A 165 22.34 12.97 -1.29
CA ILE A 165 21.61 11.80 -0.77
C ILE A 165 20.10 11.97 -1.02
N GLY A 166 19.55 13.13 -0.68
CA GLY A 166 18.14 13.46 -0.86
C GLY A 166 17.70 13.33 -2.31
N GLU A 167 18.48 13.85 -3.26
CA GLU A 167 18.19 13.75 -4.69
C GLU A 167 18.24 12.30 -5.20
N LYS A 168 19.20 11.48 -4.76
CA LYS A 168 19.27 10.06 -5.14
C LYS A 168 18.00 9.30 -4.72
N ILE A 169 17.54 9.51 -3.50
CA ILE A 169 16.32 8.87 -2.99
C ILE A 169 15.08 9.45 -3.69
N ARG A 170 15.02 10.77 -3.90
CA ARG A 170 13.93 11.42 -4.65
C ARG A 170 13.78 10.84 -6.06
N LEU A 171 14.90 10.67 -6.77
CA LEU A 171 14.94 10.08 -8.11
C LEU A 171 14.48 8.62 -8.10
N LEU A 172 14.91 7.83 -7.11
CA LEU A 172 14.44 6.44 -6.94
C LEU A 172 12.92 6.37 -6.77
N ILE A 173 12.34 7.22 -5.91
CA ILE A 173 10.89 7.29 -5.71
C ILE A 173 10.18 7.66 -7.01
N ALA A 174 10.65 8.72 -7.69
CA ALA A 174 10.07 9.18 -8.94
C ALA A 174 10.12 8.10 -10.04
N GLN A 175 11.21 7.34 -10.12
CA GLN A 175 11.36 6.26 -11.11
C GLN A 175 10.44 5.08 -10.81
N LYS A 176 10.28 4.69 -9.54
CA LYS A 176 9.50 3.49 -9.17
C LYS A 176 7.99 3.71 -9.23
N TYR A 177 7.52 4.87 -8.79
CA TYR A 177 6.09 5.15 -8.61
C TYR A 177 5.51 6.11 -9.65
N GLY A 178 6.38 6.83 -10.38
CA GLY A 178 5.97 7.81 -11.38
C GLY A 178 5.42 9.11 -10.77
N GLU A 179 5.53 10.19 -11.53
CA GLU A 179 5.09 11.52 -11.08
C GLU A 179 3.56 11.71 -11.10
N ASN A 180 2.81 10.77 -11.68
CA ASN A 180 1.35 10.83 -11.75
C ASN A 180 0.68 10.42 -10.43
N GLU A 181 1.30 9.52 -9.66
CA GLU A 181 0.75 9.01 -8.40
C GLU A 181 1.26 9.79 -7.18
N LEU A 182 2.50 10.28 -7.26
CA LEU A 182 3.19 10.94 -6.16
C LEU A 182 3.88 12.21 -6.63
N LYS A 183 4.00 13.19 -5.74
CA LYS A 183 4.92 14.32 -5.90
C LYS A 183 6.04 14.17 -4.88
N CYS A 184 7.30 14.24 -5.31
CA CYS A 184 8.45 14.02 -4.44
C CYS A 184 9.44 15.19 -4.56
N GLU A 185 9.76 15.84 -3.44
CA GLU A 185 10.60 17.03 -3.38
C GLU A 185 11.65 16.90 -2.26
N TYR A 186 12.86 17.40 -2.51
CA TYR A 186 13.87 17.52 -1.47
C TYR A 186 13.79 18.90 -0.79
N ASN A 187 13.76 18.91 0.54
CA ASN A 187 13.70 20.12 1.35
C ASN A 187 15.07 20.42 1.97
N ASN A 188 15.81 21.34 1.33
CA ASN A 188 17.14 21.78 1.77
C ASN A 188 17.16 22.33 3.21
N SER A 189 16.10 23.00 3.65
CA SER A 189 16.09 23.68 4.95
C SER A 189 15.89 22.72 6.12
N LYS A 190 15.29 21.56 5.87
CA LYS A 190 14.96 20.56 6.90
C LYS A 190 15.70 19.23 6.71
N TYR A 191 16.54 19.12 5.69
CA TYR A 191 17.21 17.88 5.29
C TYR A 191 16.25 16.70 5.24
N GLN A 192 15.14 16.85 4.52
CA GLN A 192 14.11 15.81 4.40
C GLN A 192 13.61 15.68 2.97
N ILE A 193 13.07 14.53 2.65
CA ILE A 193 12.37 14.25 1.40
C ILE A 193 10.88 14.26 1.70
N ASP A 194 10.17 15.13 1.01
CA ASP A 194 8.74 15.33 1.13
C ASP A 194 8.03 14.58 0.00
N VAL A 195 7.24 13.57 0.35
CA VAL A 195 6.41 12.81 -0.60
C VAL A 195 4.95 13.16 -0.35
N THR A 196 4.29 13.72 -1.36
CA THR A 196 2.86 14.04 -1.35
C THR A 196 2.11 13.03 -2.21
N LEU A 197 1.19 12.29 -1.59
CA LEU A 197 0.34 11.31 -2.26
C LEU A 197 -0.73 12.04 -3.08
N LYS A 198 -0.85 11.78 -4.38
CA LYS A 198 -1.91 12.40 -5.21
C LYS A 198 -3.24 11.63 -5.16
N PHE A 199 -3.28 10.52 -4.43
CA PHE A 199 -4.43 9.66 -4.23
C PHE A 199 -4.84 9.61 -2.76
N LYS A 200 -6.07 9.15 -2.52
CA LYS A 200 -6.61 8.91 -1.19
C LYS A 200 -6.19 7.52 -0.72
N VAL A 201 -5.92 7.37 0.57
CA VAL A 201 -5.59 6.06 1.16
C VAL A 201 -6.83 5.56 1.91
N VAL A 202 -7.63 4.72 1.25
CA VAL A 202 -8.91 4.23 1.82
C VAL A 202 -9.08 2.72 1.71
N THR A 203 -8.37 2.08 0.78
CA THR A 203 -8.40 0.64 0.57
C THR A 203 -7.15 -0.05 1.13
N ASP A 204 -7.20 -1.37 1.28
CA ASP A 204 -6.04 -2.17 1.67
C ASP A 204 -4.93 -2.17 0.61
N GLU A 205 -5.29 -1.99 -0.67
CA GLU A 205 -4.33 -1.79 -1.75
C GLU A 205 -3.57 -0.47 -1.57
N ASP A 206 -4.28 0.62 -1.23
CA ASP A 206 -3.65 1.92 -0.98
C ASP A 206 -2.73 1.86 0.24
N ILE A 207 -3.17 1.21 1.32
CA ILE A 207 -2.34 0.97 2.52
C ILE A 207 -1.07 0.23 2.12
N SER A 208 -1.19 -0.83 1.32
CA SER A 208 -0.05 -1.63 0.86
C SER A 208 0.92 -0.79 0.02
N LYS A 209 0.41 0.07 -0.87
CA LYS A 209 1.23 1.00 -1.67
C LYS A 209 2.03 1.96 -0.80
N VAL A 210 1.40 2.53 0.24
CA VAL A 210 2.10 3.43 1.18
C VAL A 210 3.16 2.67 1.98
N THR A 211 2.85 1.49 2.49
CA THR A 211 3.82 0.66 3.22
C THR A 211 4.99 0.25 2.32
N GLU A 212 4.73 -0.08 1.05
CA GLU A 212 5.80 -0.40 0.08
C GLU A 212 6.68 0.81 -0.27
N LEU A 213 6.10 2.00 -0.36
CA LEU A 213 6.84 3.25 -0.51
C LEU A 213 7.79 3.45 0.67
N ILE A 214 7.29 3.29 1.90
CA ILE A 214 8.10 3.41 3.13
C ILE A 214 9.24 2.39 3.13
N ASP A 215 8.97 1.13 2.80
CA ASP A 215 9.97 0.07 2.70
C ASP A 215 11.03 0.36 1.61
N THR A 216 10.62 0.91 0.47
CA THR A 216 11.53 1.32 -0.60
C THR A 216 12.50 2.40 -0.13
N VAL A 217 11.99 3.44 0.54
CA VAL A 217 12.82 4.51 1.09
C VAL A 217 13.73 3.97 2.19
N TYR A 218 13.21 3.11 3.08
CA TYR A 218 14.00 2.47 4.13
C TYR A 218 15.17 1.67 3.54
N LYS A 219 14.94 0.84 2.52
CA LYS A 219 16.00 0.10 1.83
C LYS A 219 17.03 1.03 1.19
N ALA A 220 16.60 2.13 0.59
CA ALA A 220 17.51 3.12 0.04
C ALA A 220 18.39 3.77 1.13
N TYR A 221 17.83 4.04 2.31
CA TYR A 221 18.58 4.52 3.47
C TYR A 221 19.66 3.53 3.88
N LEU A 222 19.35 2.24 3.95
CA LEU A 222 20.33 1.20 4.32
C LEU A 222 21.49 1.14 3.31
N VAL A 223 21.18 1.16 2.02
CA VAL A 223 22.20 1.07 0.95
C VAL A 223 23.08 2.32 0.93
N LEU A 224 22.49 3.51 1.01
CA LEU A 224 23.24 4.77 0.96
C LEU A 224 23.99 5.06 2.26
N GLY A 225 23.44 4.64 3.41
CA GLY A 225 24.12 4.72 4.70
C GLY A 225 25.37 3.83 4.76
N ASP A 226 25.26 2.57 4.33
CA ASP A 226 26.42 1.66 4.25
C ASP A 226 27.51 2.15 3.28
N ALA A 227 27.10 2.75 2.15
CA ALA A 227 28.04 3.33 1.19
C ALA A 227 28.82 4.52 1.77
N GLY A 228 28.17 5.39 2.56
CA GLY A 228 28.82 6.51 3.24
C GLY A 228 29.85 6.09 4.27
N VAL A 229 29.52 5.08 5.10
CA VAL A 229 30.44 4.54 6.12
C VAL A 229 31.70 3.89 5.52
N LYS A 230 31.59 3.30 4.32
CA LYS A 230 32.71 2.64 3.64
C LYS A 230 33.74 3.59 3.03
N GLU A 231 33.38 4.84 2.74
CA GLU A 231 34.35 5.84 2.28
C GLU A 231 35.23 6.38 3.42
N GLU A 232 34.70 6.44 4.65
CA GLU A 232 35.47 6.84 5.85
C GLU A 232 36.53 5.81 6.26
N ILE A 233 36.30 4.51 6.03
CA ILE A 233 37.26 3.44 6.39
C ILE A 233 38.48 3.42 5.43
N LYS A 234 38.42 4.15 4.31
CA LYS A 234 39.51 4.21 3.32
C LYS A 234 40.39 5.46 3.43
N GLN A 235 40.10 6.37 4.37
CA GLN A 235 40.97 7.51 4.71
C GLN A 235 41.81 7.20 5.94
#